data_AF-K2P5H5-F1
#
_entry.id   AF-K2P5H5-F1
#
_cell.length_a   1.000
_cell.length_b   1.000
_cell.length_c   1.000
_cell.angle_alpha   90.00
_cell.angle_beta   90.00
_cell.angle_gamma   90.00
#
_symmetry.space_group_name_H-M   'P 1'
#
loop_
_entity.id
_entity.type
_entity.pdbx_description
1 polymer ?
#
loop_
_entity_poly.entity_id
_entity_poly.type
_entity_poly.pdbx_seq_one_letter_code
_entity_poly.pdbx_strand_id
1 'polypeptide(L)'
;MSTKTDYTEEIKNLLGNFYVPVASKDDATEVTVKKTLTEIHEEVTRVLPSRWIYEDDVYQVLQEMNFNFFHDTDEDGKRILVYYMNPK
;
A
#
# COMPACT_ATOMS: atom_id res chain seq x y z
N MET A 1 -27.46 0.54 12.45
CA MET A 1 -26.51 0.53 11.31
C MET A 1 -25.18 1.02 11.87
N SER A 2 -24.20 0.13 12.02
CA SER A 2 -22.87 0.57 12.46
C SER A 2 -22.25 1.37 11.33
N THR A 3 -22.18 2.68 11.49
CA THR A 3 -21.42 3.57 10.60
C THR A 3 -19.94 3.20 10.75
N LYS A 4 -19.46 2.27 9.90
CA LYS A 4 -18.02 2.11 9.70
C LYS A 4 -17.53 3.49 9.26
N THR A 5 -16.65 4.11 10.03
CA THR A 5 -16.05 5.37 9.62
C THR A 5 -15.23 5.09 8.37
N ASP A 6 -15.57 5.76 7.27
CA ASP A 6 -14.86 5.62 6.01
C ASP A 6 -13.58 6.47 6.07
N TYR A 7 -12.42 5.82 5.93
CA TYR A 7 -11.11 6.46 5.95
C TYR A 7 -10.47 6.48 4.54
N THR A 8 -11.22 6.13 3.50
CA THR A 8 -10.71 5.91 2.14
C THR A 8 -9.97 7.15 1.61
N GLU A 9 -10.55 8.33 1.79
CA GLU A 9 -9.92 9.60 1.36
C GLU A 9 -8.66 9.93 2.17
N GLU A 10 -8.64 9.64 3.47
CA GLU A 10 -7.48 9.90 4.33
C GLU A 10 -6.31 8.96 3.97
N ILE A 11 -6.61 7.67 3.74
CA ILE A 11 -5.62 6.68 3.28
C ILE A 11 -5.06 7.11 1.91
N LYS A 12 -5.94 7.55 0.99
CA LYS A 12 -5.54 8.01 -0.34
C LYS A 12 -4.63 9.24 -0.27
N ASN A 13 -4.97 10.21 0.57
CA ASN A 13 -4.15 11.40 0.78
C ASN A 13 -2.80 11.05 1.42
N LEU A 14 -2.80 10.14 2.40
CA LEU A 14 -1.58 9.68 3.04
C LEU A 14 -0.65 9.01 2.02
N LEU A 15 -1.11 7.94 1.38
CA LEU A 15 -0.31 7.19 0.41
C LEU A 15 0.10 8.06 -0.78
N GLY A 16 -0.77 8.95 -1.26
CA GLY A 16 -0.48 9.84 -2.38
C GLY A 16 0.52 10.96 -2.06
N ASN A 17 0.67 11.31 -0.78
CA ASN A 17 1.68 12.27 -0.33
C ASN A 17 3.05 11.62 -0.15
N PHE A 18 3.10 10.35 0.28
CA PHE A 18 4.35 9.64 0.52
C PHE A 18 4.88 8.89 -0.69
N TYR A 19 4.00 8.41 -1.57
CA TYR A 19 4.36 7.46 -2.61
C TYR A 19 3.78 7.82 -3.98
N VAL A 20 4.49 7.36 -5.02
CA VAL A 20 4.04 7.34 -6.42
C VAL A 20 3.91 5.88 -6.85
N PRO A 21 2.78 5.50 -7.48
CA PRO A 21 2.62 4.15 -8.00
C PRO A 21 3.63 3.87 -9.11
N VAL A 22 4.22 2.67 -9.08
CA VAL A 22 5.07 2.17 -10.16
C VAL A 22 4.24 1.23 -11.04
N ALA A 23 4.11 1.58 -12.33
CA ALA A 23 3.25 0.86 -13.25
C ALA A 23 3.76 -0.55 -13.57
N SER A 24 5.08 -0.73 -13.71
CA SER A 24 5.71 -2.00 -14.10
C SER A 24 7.00 -2.24 -13.32
N LYS A 25 7.42 -3.49 -13.19
CA LYS A 25 8.73 -3.81 -12.58
C LYS A 25 9.91 -3.15 -13.32
N ASP A 26 9.78 -2.96 -14.63
CA ASP A 26 10.80 -2.32 -15.47
C ASP A 26 10.95 -0.81 -15.18
N ASP A 27 9.91 -0.18 -14.63
CA ASP A 27 9.93 1.22 -14.18
C ASP A 27 10.51 1.36 -12.76
N ALA A 28 10.90 0.26 -12.13
CA ALA A 28 11.54 0.29 -10.82
C ALA A 28 12.93 0.92 -10.93
N THR A 29 13.16 1.93 -10.10
CA THR A 29 14.42 2.67 -9.99
C THR A 29 15.16 2.26 -8.70
N GLU A 30 16.38 2.76 -8.51
CA GLU A 30 17.16 2.52 -7.28
C GLU A 30 16.45 3.00 -6.00
N VAL A 31 15.48 3.93 -6.13
CA VAL A 31 14.69 4.44 -5.01
C VAL A 31 13.36 3.72 -4.82
N THR A 32 13.00 2.77 -5.69
CA THR A 32 11.75 2.02 -5.57
C THR A 32 11.80 1.13 -4.34
N VAL A 33 10.83 1.32 -3.44
CA VAL A 33 10.63 0.45 -2.29
C VAL A 33 9.59 -0.61 -2.62
N LYS A 34 9.83 -1.83 -2.11
CA LYS A 34 8.90 -2.95 -2.18
C LYS A 34 8.26 -3.10 -0.81
N LYS A 35 6.94 -3.08 -0.74
CA LYS A 35 6.20 -3.25 0.51
C LYS A 35 5.05 -4.22 0.33
N THR A 36 4.83 -5.09 1.30
CA THR A 36 3.65 -5.95 1.37
C THR A 36 2.40 -5.15 1.74
N LEU A 37 1.21 -5.69 1.49
CA LEU A 37 -0.05 -5.05 1.90
C LEU A 37 -0.06 -4.79 3.42
N THR A 38 0.43 -5.75 4.19
CA THR A 38 0.50 -5.67 5.65
C THR A 38 1.43 -4.54 6.10
N GLU A 39 2.61 -4.39 5.49
CA GLU A 39 3.51 -3.27 5.80
C GLU A 39 2.88 -1.91 5.51
N ILE A 40 2.17 -1.78 4.38
CA ILE A 40 1.47 -0.54 4.01
C ILE A 40 0.36 -0.26 5.02
N HIS A 41 -0.41 -1.28 5.40
CA HIS A 41 -1.45 -1.17 6.42
C HIS A 41 -0.88 -0.75 7.78
N GLU A 42 0.25 -1.30 8.21
CA GLU A 42 0.94 -0.88 9.42
C GLU A 42 1.38 0.59 9.35
N GLU A 43 1.89 1.07 8.21
CA GLU A 43 2.23 2.48 8.03
C GLU A 43 1.01 3.39 8.10
N VAL A 44 -0.08 3.00 7.44
CA VAL A 44 -1.35 3.73 7.46
C VAL A 44 -1.89 3.80 8.89
N THR A 45 -1.90 2.68 9.62
CA THR A 45 -2.44 2.59 10.99
C THR A 45 -1.54 3.20 12.07
N ARG A 46 -0.29 3.55 11.74
CA ARG A 46 0.57 4.39 12.59
C ARG A 46 0.18 5.87 12.56
N VAL A 47 -0.44 6.32 11.46
CA VAL A 47 -0.85 7.71 11.27
C VAL A 47 -2.35 7.90 11.53
N LEU A 48 -3.16 6.96 11.03
CA LEU A 48 -4.61 6.97 11.14
C LEU A 48 -5.10 5.97 12.20
N PRO A 49 -6.28 6.17 12.82
CA PRO A 49 -6.76 5.31 13.89
C PRO A 49 -7.04 3.88 13.41
N SER A 50 -6.16 2.96 13.83
CA SER A 50 -6.18 1.53 13.46
C SER A 50 -7.49 0.78 13.72
N ARG A 51 -8.31 1.27 14.66
CA ARG A 51 -9.59 0.65 15.05
C ARG A 51 -10.60 0.54 13.90
N TRP A 52 -10.45 1.34 12.85
CA TRP A 52 -11.42 1.43 11.75
C TRP A 52 -10.85 1.12 10.37
N ILE A 53 -9.55 0.83 10.29
CA ILE A 53 -8.84 0.63 9.03
C ILE A 53 -8.40 -0.83 8.93
N TYR A 54 -8.91 -1.54 7.94
CA TYR A 54 -8.56 -2.93 7.67
C TYR A 54 -7.65 -3.00 6.44
N GLU A 55 -6.94 -4.12 6.26
CA GLU A 55 -6.08 -4.35 5.10
C GLU A 55 -6.87 -4.28 3.78
N ASP A 56 -8.14 -4.69 3.79
CA ASP A 56 -9.04 -4.59 2.62
C ASP A 56 -9.30 -3.14 2.21
N ASP A 57 -9.46 -2.22 3.18
CA ASP A 57 -9.64 -0.78 2.88
C ASP A 57 -8.39 -0.21 2.21
N VAL A 58 -7.20 -0.58 2.71
CA VAL A 58 -5.91 -0.16 2.13
C VAL A 58 -5.74 -0.76 0.73
N TYR A 59 -6.10 -2.03 0.55
CA TYR A 59 -6.05 -2.71 -0.74
C TYR A 59 -6.93 -2.00 -1.78
N GLN A 60 -8.18 -1.66 -1.43
CA GLN A 60 -9.09 -0.94 -2.32
C GLN A 60 -8.52 0.41 -2.74
N VAL A 61 -7.98 1.18 -1.78
CA VAL A 61 -7.36 2.48 -2.06
C VAL A 61 -6.15 2.34 -2.99
N LEU A 62 -5.28 1.35 -2.75
CA LEU A 62 -4.12 1.08 -3.61
C LEU A 62 -4.56 0.80 -5.05
N GLN A 63 -5.63 0.01 -5.25
CA GLN A 63 -6.20 -0.25 -6.58
C GLN A 63 -6.75 1.03 -7.23
N GLU A 64 -7.51 1.85 -6.49
CA GLU A 64 -8.02 3.13 -7.00
C GLU A 64 -6.92 4.12 -7.39
N MET A 65 -5.77 4.02 -6.72
CA MET A 65 -4.59 4.85 -6.96
C MET A 65 -3.63 4.26 -8.03
N ASN A 66 -3.99 3.14 -8.67
CA ASN A 66 -3.16 2.43 -9.66
C ASN A 66 -1.83 1.89 -9.10
N PHE A 67 -1.77 1.55 -7.80
CA PHE A 67 -0.65 0.78 -7.27
C PHE A 67 -0.79 -0.68 -7.67
N ASN A 68 0.17 -1.17 -8.44
CA ASN A 68 0.23 -2.56 -8.87
C ASN A 68 1.02 -3.39 -7.86
N PHE A 69 0.50 -4.57 -7.53
CA PHE A 69 1.25 -5.59 -6.81
C PHE A 69 1.91 -6.55 -7.79
N PHE A 70 3.03 -7.09 -7.37
CA PHE A 70 3.78 -8.07 -8.12
C PHE A 70 4.21 -9.23 -7.22
N HIS A 71 4.37 -10.40 -7.84
CA HIS A 71 4.96 -11.54 -7.15
C HIS A 71 6.47 -11.31 -7.02
N ASP A 72 6.97 -11.41 -5.79
CA ASP A 72 8.39 -11.38 -5.46
C ASP A 72 8.73 -12.59 -4.58
N THR A 73 10.01 -12.79 -4.31
CA THR A 73 10.49 -13.92 -3.50
C THR A 73 11.18 -13.37 -2.27
N ASP A 74 10.65 -13.73 -1.11
CA ASP A 74 11.22 -13.35 0.19
C ASP A 74 12.56 -14.06 0.45
N GLU A 75 13.31 -13.64 1.48
CA GLU A 75 14.61 -14.21 1.86
C GLU A 75 14.53 -15.73 2.14
N ASP A 76 13.37 -16.22 2.58
CA ASP A 76 13.09 -17.65 2.82
C ASP A 76 12.70 -18.43 1.54
N GLY A 77 12.76 -17.80 0.36
CA GLY A 77 12.36 -18.43 -0.91
C GLY A 77 10.85 -18.52 -1.13
N LYS A 78 10.05 -17.87 -0.26
CA LYS A 78 8.58 -17.88 -0.34
C LYS A 78 8.09 -16.82 -1.31
N ARG A 79 7.07 -17.16 -2.11
CA ARG A 79 6.41 -16.20 -2.99
C ARG A 79 5.54 -15.26 -2.15
N ILE A 80 5.79 -13.96 -2.27
CA ILE A 80 5.06 -12.89 -1.59
C ILE A 80 4.50 -11.89 -2.61
N LEU A 81 3.45 -11.17 -2.22
CA LEU A 81 2.89 -10.07 -3.00
C LEU A 81 3.42 -8.76 -2.44
N VAL A 82 4.06 -7.97 -3.31
CA VAL A 82 4.63 -6.67 -2.94
C VAL A 82 4.19 -5.60 -3.92
N TYR A 83 3.93 -4.42 -3.39
CA TYR A 83 3.68 -3.21 -4.15
C TYR A 83 5.00 -2.50 -4.40
N TYR A 84 5.22 -2.14 -5.65
CA TYR A 84 6.36 -1.33 -6.04
C TYR A 84 5.92 0.12 -6.00
N MET A 85 6.60 0.92 -5.19
CA MET A 85 6.25 2.32 -5.00
C MET A 85 7.50 3.17 -4.88
N ASN A 86 7.47 4.35 -5.48
CA ASN A 86 8.55 5.32 -5.35
C ASN A 86 8.21 6.29 -4.23
N PRO A 87 9.08 6.46 -3.22
CA PRO A 87 8.90 7.51 -2.24
C PRO A 87 9.00 8.89 -2.92
N LYS A 88 8.17 9.83 -2.48
CA LYS A 88 8.23 11.24 -2.90
C LYS A 88 9.25 12.04 -2.09
#